data_AF-A0AAD6Q604-F1
#
_entry.id   AF-A0AAD6Q604-F1
#
_cell.length_a   1.000
_cell.length_b   1.000
_cell.length_c   1.000
_cell.angle_alpha   90.00
_cell.angle_beta   90.00
_cell.angle_gamma   90.00
#
_symmetry.space_group_name_H-M   'P 1'
#
loop_
_entity.id
_entity.type
_entity.pdbx_description
1 polymer ?
#
loop_
_entity_poly.entity_id
_entity_poly.type
_entity_poly.pdbx_seq_one_letter_code
_entity_poly.pdbx_strand_id
1 'polypeptide(L)'
;MFSPNGGEMSEMSESSIPFPHRTGNIYKIQHLIYGDEEGIVAIRRPTSWIRRLCSYLAPRVSKNPRAVYVNYRDLDIGINNPAGSTGYRQAST
;
A
#
# COMPACT_ATOMS: atom_id res chain seq x y z
N MET A 1 -1.65 8.18 9.28
CA MET A 1 -2.75 9.09 8.88
C MET A 1 -3.96 8.27 8.51
N PHE A 2 -5.14 8.62 9.04
CA PHE A 2 -6.42 8.01 8.66
C PHE A 2 -7.17 8.98 7.75
N SER A 3 -7.68 8.48 6.63
CA SER A 3 -8.51 9.25 5.70
C SER A 3 -9.85 8.54 5.55
N PRO A 4 -10.96 9.13 6.05
CA PRO A 4 -12.27 8.51 5.94
C PRO A 4 -12.69 8.37 4.47
N ASN A 5 -13.35 7.25 4.16
CA ASN A 5 -14.10 7.06 2.93
C ASN A 5 -15.61 7.25 3.24
N GLY A 6 -16.49 6.86 2.32
CA GLY A 6 -17.92 7.13 2.40
C GLY A 6 -18.33 8.32 1.52
N GLY A 7 -19.56 8.82 1.70
CA GLY A 7 -20.11 9.90 0.87
C GLY A 7 -20.04 9.55 -0.62
N GLU A 8 -19.63 10.51 -1.45
CA GLU A 8 -19.46 10.33 -2.90
C GLU A 8 -18.58 9.11 -3.25
N MET A 9 -17.58 8.77 -2.42
CA MET A 9 -16.72 7.62 -2.67
C MET A 9 -17.48 6.28 -2.60
N SER A 10 -18.63 6.22 -1.92
CA SER A 10 -19.52 5.04 -1.89
C SER A 10 -20.66 5.11 -2.92
N GLU A 11 -20.86 6.25 -3.57
CA GLU A 11 -21.85 6.39 -4.65
C GLU A 11 -21.27 6.01 -6.01
N MET A 12 -19.95 6.17 -6.19
CA MET A 12 -19.26 5.79 -7.42
C MET A 12 -19.05 4.27 -7.54
N SER A 13 -19.25 3.73 -8.74
CA SER A 13 -18.90 2.34 -9.08
C SER A 13 -17.41 2.06 -8.89
N GLU A 14 -17.04 0.87 -8.41
CA GLU A 14 -15.65 0.41 -8.28
C GLU A 14 -14.90 0.39 -9.63
N SER A 15 -15.63 0.20 -10.73
CA SER A 15 -15.08 0.16 -12.09
C SER A 15 -15.08 1.51 -12.80
N SER A 16 -15.57 2.59 -12.18
CA SER A 16 -15.71 3.89 -12.85
C SER A 16 -14.36 4.48 -13.26
N ILE A 17 -13.32 4.22 -12.46
CA ILE A 17 -11.92 4.56 -12.72
C ILE A 17 -11.02 3.47 -12.13
N PRO A 18 -9.71 3.42 -12.46
CA PRO A 18 -8.72 2.49 -11.86
C PRO A 18 -8.40 2.74 -10.37
N PHE A 19 -9.43 2.87 -9.54
CA PHE A 19 -9.38 2.98 -8.09
C PHE A 19 -10.65 2.31 -7.52
N PRO A 20 -10.59 1.01 -7.21
CA PRO A 20 -11.78 0.22 -6.90
C PRO A 20 -12.27 0.34 -5.46
N HIS A 21 -11.53 1.01 -4.58
CA HIS A 21 -11.85 1.08 -3.15
C HIS A 21 -13.01 2.05 -2.88
N ARG A 22 -14.25 1.59 -3.07
CA ARG A 22 -15.50 2.35 -2.94
C ARG A 22 -16.35 1.85 -1.77
N THR A 23 -17.61 1.53 -2.01
CA THR A 23 -18.56 0.99 -1.02
C THR A 23 -17.96 -0.15 -0.20
N GLY A 24 -18.20 -0.12 1.11
CA GLY A 24 -17.65 -1.10 2.06
C GLY A 24 -16.24 -0.79 2.57
N ASN A 25 -15.48 0.12 1.95
CA ASN A 25 -14.21 0.60 2.48
C ASN A 25 -14.44 1.77 3.47
N ILE A 26 -14.12 1.59 4.75
CA ILE A 26 -14.43 2.58 5.81
C ILE A 26 -13.44 3.76 5.79
N TYR A 27 -12.14 3.47 5.69
CA TYR A 27 -11.09 4.48 5.62
C TYR A 27 -9.82 3.90 4.97
N LYS A 28 -8.92 4.77 4.54
CA LYS A 28 -7.53 4.44 4.20
C LYS A 28 -6.62 4.76 5.38
N ILE A 29 -5.63 3.91 5.65
CA ILE A 29 -4.56 4.22 6.62
C ILE A 29 -3.24 4.30 5.87
N GLN A 30 -2.49 5.37 6.09
CA GLN A 30 -1.11 5.50 5.69
C GLN A 30 -0.17 5.45 6.91
N HIS A 31 0.82 4.57 6.89
CA HIS A 31 1.90 4.52 7.86
C HIS A 31 3.10 5.26 7.27
N LEU A 32 3.65 6.23 8.00
CA LEU A 32 4.78 7.04 7.56
C LEU A 32 5.78 7.15 8.70
N ILE A 33 7.06 7.04 8.36
CA ILE A 33 8.15 7.51 9.20
C ILE A 33 8.96 8.48 8.35
N TYR A 34 9.22 9.66 8.91
CA TYR A 34 10.20 10.59 8.38
C TYR A 34 11.51 10.38 9.14
N GLY A 35 12.63 10.40 8.43
CA GLY A 35 13.95 10.35 9.02
C GLY A 35 14.76 11.54 8.52
N ASP A 36 15.50 12.17 9.43
CA ASP A 36 16.31 13.35 9.13
C ASP A 36 17.77 12.97 8.77
N GLU A 37 18.14 11.69 8.95
CA GLU A 37 19.47 11.15 8.73
C GLU A 37 19.53 10.28 7.47
N GLU A 38 20.53 10.51 6.64
CA GLU A 38 20.78 9.73 5.43
C GLU A 38 21.67 8.51 5.69
N GLY A 39 21.51 7.48 4.85
CA GLY A 39 22.37 6.30 4.83
C GLY A 39 21.69 5.01 5.32
N ILE A 40 22.23 3.87 4.87
CA ILE A 40 21.64 2.53 5.07
C ILE A 40 21.46 2.19 6.56
N VAL A 41 22.39 2.63 7.41
CA VAL A 41 22.34 2.39 8.85
C VAL A 41 21.19 3.16 9.51
N ALA A 42 20.99 4.42 9.11
CA ALA A 42 19.93 5.28 9.61
C ALA A 42 18.53 4.77 9.24
N ILE A 43 18.35 4.25 8.02
CA ILE A 43 17.04 3.74 7.55
C ILE A 43 16.66 2.36 8.13
N ARG A 44 17.64 1.55 8.58
CA ARG A 44 17.39 0.16 8.99
C ARG A 44 16.39 0.04 10.14
N ARG A 45 16.50 0.91 11.16
CA ARG A 45 15.62 0.89 12.33
C ARG A 45 14.19 1.36 11.99
N PRO A 46 13.99 2.53 11.35
CA PRO A 46 12.67 2.95 10.83
C PRO A 46 11.97 1.90 9.97
N THR A 47 12.68 1.31 9.00
CA THR A 47 12.12 0.28 8.13
C THR A 47 11.72 -0.98 8.90
N SER A 48 12.53 -1.43 9.86
CA SER A 48 12.16 -2.57 10.71
C SER A 48 10.90 -2.28 11.54
N TRP A 49 10.78 -1.06 12.07
CA TRP A 49 9.63 -0.65 12.88
C TRP A 49 8.35 -0.60 12.06
N ILE A 50 8.36 0.01 10.87
CA ILE A 50 7.14 0.12 10.04
C ILE A 50 6.67 -1.25 9.56
N ARG A 51 7.59 -2.16 9.23
CA ARG A 51 7.24 -3.55 8.87
C ARG A 51 6.56 -4.28 10.02
N ARG A 52 7.08 -4.14 11.25
CA ARG A 52 6.43 -4.71 12.46
C ARG A 52 5.03 -4.14 12.68
N LEU A 53 4.85 -2.83 12.51
CA LEU A 53 3.53 -2.20 12.59
C LEU A 53 2.57 -2.76 11.53
N CYS A 54 3.04 -2.88 10.28
CA CYS A 54 2.27 -3.44 9.17
C CYS A 54 1.87 -4.91 9.41
N SER A 55 2.73 -5.72 10.02
CA SER A 55 2.42 -7.10 10.44
C SER A 55 1.41 -7.14 11.58
N TYR A 56 1.57 -6.28 12.59
CA TYR A 56 0.65 -6.21 13.73
C TYR A 56 -0.78 -5.82 13.33
N LEU A 57 -0.93 -4.96 12.32
CA LEU A 57 -2.23 -4.52 11.81
C LEU A 57 -2.83 -5.45 10.75
N ALA A 58 -2.05 -6.39 10.20
CA ALA A 58 -2.49 -7.31 9.15
C ALA A 58 -3.86 -7.99 9.40
N PRO A 59 -4.20 -8.50 10.62
CA PRO A 59 -5.49 -9.15 10.83
C PRO A 59 -6.69 -8.19 10.90
N ARG A 60 -6.46 -6.87 10.97
CA ARG A 60 -7.51 -5.84 11.16
C ARG A 60 -7.80 -5.02 9.91
N VAL A 61 -7.05 -5.23 8.84
CA VAL A 61 -7.23 -4.52 7.55
C VAL A 61 -7.80 -5.48 6.51
N SER A 62 -8.00 -4.99 5.28
CA SER A 62 -8.43 -5.84 4.16
C SER A 62 -7.50 -7.03 3.96
N LYS A 63 -8.08 -8.15 3.51
CA LYS A 63 -7.40 -9.43 3.29
C LYS A 63 -8.01 -10.13 2.08
N ASN A 64 -7.21 -10.98 1.43
CA ASN A 64 -7.58 -11.77 0.25
C ASN A 64 -8.09 -10.93 -0.96
N PRO A 65 -7.30 -9.96 -1.48
CA PRO A 65 -5.93 -9.59 -1.09
C PRO A 65 -5.89 -8.47 -0.04
N ARG A 66 -4.70 -8.23 0.55
CA ARG A 66 -4.46 -7.02 1.34
C ARG A 66 -4.41 -5.83 0.39
N ALA A 67 -5.38 -4.92 0.51
CA ALA A 67 -5.49 -3.79 -0.41
C ALA A 67 -4.33 -2.80 -0.23
N VAL A 68 -3.85 -2.29 -1.36
CA VAL A 68 -2.85 -1.21 -1.45
C VAL A 68 -3.36 -0.11 -2.38
N TYR A 69 -2.72 1.06 -2.32
CA TYR A 69 -3.03 2.19 -3.18
C TYR A 69 -1.82 2.53 -4.05
N VAL A 70 -2.00 2.56 -5.37
CA VAL A 70 -0.92 2.73 -6.35
C VAL A 70 -0.07 4.00 -6.16
N ASN A 71 -0.66 5.08 -5.64
CA ASN A 71 0.07 6.32 -5.36
C ASN A 71 0.96 6.23 -4.12
N TYR A 72 0.81 5.18 -3.30
CA TYR A 72 1.71 4.81 -2.21
C TYR A 72 2.45 3.55 -2.60
N ARG A 73 3.42 3.69 -3.52
CA ARG A 73 4.18 2.55 -4.02
C ARG A 73 4.93 1.86 -2.89
N ASP A 74 4.65 0.58 -2.73
CA ASP A 74 5.31 -0.30 -1.79
C ASP A 74 6.11 -1.33 -2.58
N LEU A 75 7.44 -1.33 -2.45
CA LEU A 75 8.31 -2.30 -3.12
C LEU A 75 8.42 -3.62 -2.34
N ASP A 76 7.96 -3.66 -1.09
CA ASP A 76 7.97 -4.89 -0.28
C ASP A 76 6.89 -5.90 -0.73
N ILE A 77 5.89 -5.46 -1.51
CA ILE A 77 4.84 -6.36 -2.05
C ILE A 77 5.29 -7.11 -3.31
N GLY A 78 6.40 -6.70 -3.92
CA GLY A 78 6.94 -7.31 -5.12
C GLY A 78 7.57 -6.29 -6.05
N ILE A 79 8.58 -6.75 -6.78
CA ILE A 79 9.24 -6.00 -7.85
C ILE A 79 9.32 -6.87 -9.10
N ASN A 80 9.18 -6.23 -10.25
CA ASN A 80 9.45 -6.85 -11.55
C ASN A 80 10.95 -7.08 -11.75
N ASN A 81 11.33 -7.77 -12.83
CA ASN A 81 12.71 -8.19 -13.07
C ASN A 81 13.72 -7.04 -12.86
N PRO A 82 14.54 -7.08 -11.80
CA PRO A 82 15.46 -5.98 -11.49
C PRO A 82 16.62 -5.88 -12.48
N ALA A 83 16.87 -6.93 -13.27
CA ALA A 83 17.98 -7.01 -14.22
C ALA A 83 17.55 -6.99 -15.69
N GLY A 84 16.28 -6.69 -16.01
CA GLY A 84 15.80 -6.71 -17.40
C GLY A 84 14.39 -6.19 -17.62
N SER A 85 13.93 -6.23 -18.87
CA SER A 85 12.55 -5.86 -19.22
C SER A 85 11.56 -6.91 -18.71
N THR A 86 10.40 -6.46 -18.26
CA THR A 86 9.29 -7.32 -17.84
C THR A 86 8.11 -7.07 -18.77
N GLY A 87 7.70 -8.09 -19.52
CA GLY A 87 6.50 -8.02 -20.35
C GLY A 87 5.22 -8.05 -19.52
N TYR A 88 4.09 -7.61 -20.09
CA TYR A 88 2.80 -7.59 -19.38
C TYR A 88 2.41 -8.94 -18.75
N ARG A 89 2.62 -10.05 -19.49
CA ARG A 89 2.34 -11.41 -18.99
C ARG A 89 3.25 -11.86 -17.84
N GLN A 90 4.40 -11.20 -17.65
CA GLN A 90 5.34 -11.51 -16.58
C GLN A 90 5.13 -10.60 -15.36
N ALA A 91 4.46 -9.45 -15.53
CA ALA A 91 4.18 -8.49 -14.48
C ALA A 91 2.93 -8.83 -13.62
N SER A 92 2.28 -9.95 -13.89
CA SER A 92 1.15 -10.45 -13.11
C SER A 92 1.62 -11.01 -11.76
N THR A 93 1.22 -10.34 -10.68
CA THR A 93 1.32 -10.82 -9.30
C THR A 93 0.14 -11.74 -8.97
#